data_AF-A0AAU9J4I0-F1
#
_entry.id   AF-A0AAU9J4I0-F1
#
_cell.length_a   1.000
_cell.length_b   1.000
_cell.length_c   1.000
_cell.angle_alpha   90.00
_cell.angle_beta   90.00
_cell.angle_gamma   90.00
#
_symmetry.space_group_name_H-M   'P 1'
#
loop_
_entity.id
_entity.type
_entity.pdbx_description
1 polymer ?
#
loop_
_entity_poly.entity_id
_entity_poly.type
_entity_poly.pdbx_seq_one_letter_code
_entity_poly.pdbx_strand_id
1 'polypeptide(L)'
;MKISNFLIPQDSSDSSPHSNSPESFSLDLCSFPSSSSSPSTTKKKHIGRKINSDTEILSHFYTFRASSTGQPKKEYLRCKLIRGHKKANRQIEKNIIPIKSFNSYNYHNPQSIALWNKLSEIYKNYSFILKDLSRTENTIIASKKKNKLKTPSLTKSFNACFCTEYFQRLEVRESFYYYVEYLFSDFEPNVLCRKFNFNCCKSQKHNEICYEKWEKVKQYINNEMILELKLEPWFPNCEKILDEPRIEEAEKKSPELYLDFNQPSWIRKIYVQKIELINPSDIFKVNIIRDLKV
;
A
#
# COMPACT_ATOMS: atom_id res chain seq x y z
N MET A 1 -41.36 -7.77 -0.48
CA MET A 1 -40.45 -7.01 0.41
C MET A 1 -40.69 -5.54 0.19
N LYS A 2 -41.16 -4.83 1.21
CA LYS A 2 -41.61 -3.43 1.13
C LYS A 2 -40.40 -2.49 1.16
N ILE A 3 -40.31 -1.60 0.18
CA ILE A 3 -39.31 -0.53 0.11
C ILE A 3 -39.92 0.69 0.83
N SER A 4 -39.30 1.10 1.93
CA SER A 4 -39.67 2.30 2.68
C SER A 4 -38.98 3.54 2.08
N ASN A 5 -39.81 4.53 1.75
CA ASN A 5 -39.40 5.86 1.33
C ASN A 5 -38.88 6.67 2.53
N PHE A 6 -37.70 7.26 2.41
CA PHE A 6 -37.18 8.24 3.36
C PHE A 6 -37.35 9.66 2.81
N LEU A 7 -38.07 10.49 3.58
CA LEU A 7 -38.25 11.93 3.41
C LEU A 7 -36.96 12.68 3.81
N ILE A 8 -36.64 13.74 3.06
CA ILE A 8 -35.58 14.72 3.38
C ILE A 8 -36.28 16.07 3.63
N PRO A 9 -36.01 16.76 4.75
CA PRO A 9 -36.45 18.14 4.96
C PRO A 9 -35.52 19.15 4.28
N GLN A 10 -36.11 20.21 3.73
CA GLN A 10 -35.43 21.44 3.30
C GLN A 10 -35.72 22.56 4.29
N ASP A 11 -34.70 23.34 4.66
CA ASP A 11 -34.78 24.67 5.31
C ASP A 11 -33.56 25.48 4.83
N SER A 12 -33.73 26.56 4.03
CA SER A 12 -33.99 27.98 4.38
C SER A 12 -32.78 28.63 5.12
N SER A 13 -31.90 29.39 4.44
CA SER A 13 -31.96 30.84 4.12
C SER A 13 -31.66 31.79 5.30
N ASP A 14 -30.54 32.52 5.24
CA ASP A 14 -30.38 33.95 5.63
C ASP A 14 -28.91 34.39 5.44
N SER A 15 -28.61 35.42 4.60
CA SER A 15 -28.45 36.87 4.90
C SER A 15 -27.34 37.16 5.96
N SER A 16 -26.41 38.12 5.88
CA SER A 16 -26.23 39.37 5.13
C SER A 16 -24.75 39.87 5.31
N PRO A 17 -24.36 41.10 4.87
CA PRO A 17 -23.00 41.44 4.39
C PRO A 17 -22.14 42.22 5.40
N HIS A 18 -20.82 42.32 5.17
CA HIS A 18 -20.08 43.56 5.43
C HIS A 18 -18.78 43.69 4.60
N SER A 19 -18.70 44.88 4.01
CA SER A 19 -17.63 45.60 3.34
C SER A 19 -16.28 45.64 4.07
N ASN A 20 -15.17 45.58 3.32
CA ASN A 20 -14.13 46.61 3.32
C ASN A 20 -13.18 46.46 2.12
N SER A 21 -12.89 47.59 1.46
CA SER A 21 -12.09 47.71 0.25
C SER A 21 -10.58 47.76 0.56
N PRO A 22 -9.70 47.60 -0.46
CA PRO A 22 -8.30 47.29 -0.28
C PRO A 22 -7.39 48.54 -0.34
N GLU A 23 -6.40 48.60 0.55
CA GLU A 23 -5.24 49.44 0.34
C GLU A 23 -4.21 48.73 -0.54
N SER A 24 -3.83 49.46 -1.57
CA SER A 24 -2.85 49.18 -2.60
C SER A 24 -1.42 49.13 -2.05
N PHE A 25 -0.69 48.07 -2.35
CA PHE A 25 0.77 48.07 -2.29
C PHE A 25 1.36 47.90 -3.69
N SER A 26 1.97 48.99 -4.14
CA SER A 26 2.75 49.11 -5.38
C SER A 26 4.09 48.39 -5.18
N LEU A 27 4.52 47.58 -6.16
CA LEU A 27 5.88 47.09 -6.24
C LEU A 27 6.43 47.29 -7.65
N ASP A 28 7.27 48.32 -7.69
CA ASP A 28 8.36 48.69 -8.57
C ASP A 28 8.78 47.76 -9.72
N LEU A 29 8.95 48.46 -10.85
CA LEU A 29 9.65 48.08 -12.06
C LEU A 29 11.08 47.58 -11.76
N CYS A 30 11.40 46.37 -12.20
CA CYS A 30 12.78 46.00 -12.49
C CYS A 30 13.01 46.08 -14.01
N SER A 31 13.63 47.18 -14.42
CA SER A 31 14.17 47.41 -15.76
C SER A 31 15.29 46.40 -16.05
N PHE A 32 15.18 45.68 -17.18
CA PHE A 32 16.26 44.84 -17.70
C PHE A 32 17.13 45.64 -18.68
N PRO A 33 18.46 45.71 -18.48
CA PRO A 33 19.36 46.25 -19.49
C PRO A 33 19.50 45.26 -20.65
N SER A 34 19.34 45.81 -21.86
CA SER A 34 19.59 45.13 -23.12
C SER A 34 21.09 45.23 -23.44
N SER A 35 21.80 44.11 -23.41
CA SER A 35 23.20 44.04 -23.85
C SER A 35 23.35 42.91 -24.87
N SER A 36 23.38 43.31 -26.13
CA SER A 36 23.80 42.52 -27.28
C SER A 36 25.32 42.36 -27.29
N SER A 37 25.82 41.13 -27.14
CA SER A 37 27.14 40.75 -27.64
C SER A 37 27.21 39.25 -27.86
N SER A 38 27.41 38.88 -29.12
CA SER A 38 27.64 37.52 -29.60
C SER A 38 29.06 37.06 -29.25
N PRO A 39 29.24 35.85 -28.66
CA PRO A 39 30.53 35.20 -28.67
C PRO A 39 30.50 33.83 -29.35
N SER A 40 31.62 33.56 -30.00
CA SER A 40 32.02 32.37 -30.76
C SER A 40 31.72 31.02 -30.08
N THR A 41 31.32 30.06 -30.91
CA THR A 41 30.93 28.70 -30.56
C THR A 41 32.11 27.84 -30.11
N THR A 42 32.48 27.93 -28.85
CA THR A 42 33.21 26.85 -28.17
C THR A 42 32.21 25.81 -27.69
N LYS A 43 32.33 24.57 -28.17
CA LYS A 43 31.46 23.44 -27.80
C LYS A 43 31.60 23.13 -26.32
N LYS A 44 30.78 23.78 -25.48
CA LYS A 44 30.66 23.48 -24.05
C LYS A 44 30.24 22.02 -23.92
N LYS A 45 31.10 21.19 -23.33
CA LYS A 45 30.74 19.84 -22.88
C LYS A 45 29.59 20.02 -21.88
N HIS A 46 28.37 19.73 -22.30
CA HIS A 46 27.23 19.73 -21.40
C HIS A 46 27.49 18.68 -20.32
N ILE A 47 27.84 19.13 -19.12
CA ILE A 47 27.86 18.31 -17.91
C ILE A 47 26.39 17.94 -17.66
N GLY A 48 25.98 16.77 -18.17
CA GLY A 48 24.64 16.26 -17.99
C GLY A 48 24.33 16.05 -16.51
N ARG A 49 23.12 16.40 -16.10
CA ARG A 49 22.60 16.08 -14.77
C ARG A 49 22.60 14.56 -14.61
N LYS A 50 23.12 14.02 -13.50
CA LYS A 50 23.02 12.58 -13.19
C LYS A 50 21.55 12.16 -13.30
N ILE A 51 21.29 11.14 -14.11
CA ILE A 51 19.96 10.56 -14.29
C ILE A 51 19.57 9.93 -12.96
N ASN A 52 18.38 10.27 -12.46
CA ASN A 52 17.85 9.69 -11.23
C ASN A 52 17.38 8.26 -11.51
N SER A 53 17.69 7.29 -10.64
CA SER A 53 17.36 5.86 -10.82
C SER A 53 15.87 5.64 -11.15
N ASP A 54 14.99 6.46 -10.57
CA ASP A 54 13.54 6.47 -10.86
C ASP A 54 13.18 6.65 -12.34
N THR A 55 13.91 7.56 -12.98
CA THR A 55 13.68 7.89 -14.38
C THR A 55 14.09 6.70 -15.23
N GLU A 56 15.11 5.95 -14.80
CA GLU A 56 15.57 4.74 -15.45
C GLU A 56 14.50 3.64 -15.37
N ILE A 57 13.95 3.33 -14.19
CA ILE A 57 12.94 2.26 -14.05
C ILE A 57 11.71 2.55 -14.91
N LEU A 58 11.17 3.77 -14.85
CA LEU A 58 9.99 4.14 -15.66
C LEU A 58 10.33 4.35 -17.14
N SER A 59 11.60 4.57 -17.50
CA SER A 59 12.01 4.71 -18.91
C SER A 59 11.76 3.45 -19.74
N HIS A 60 11.72 2.30 -19.07
CA HIS A 60 11.46 1.01 -19.71
C HIS A 60 9.98 0.73 -20.01
N PHE A 61 9.10 1.67 -19.65
CA PHE A 61 7.66 1.61 -19.85
C PHE A 61 7.18 2.73 -20.76
N TYR A 62 5.98 2.56 -21.32
CA TYR A 62 5.31 3.60 -22.09
C TYR A 62 3.81 3.60 -21.81
N THR A 63 3.14 4.73 -22.07
CA THR A 63 1.68 4.87 -21.85
C THR A 63 0.89 4.77 -23.16
N PHE A 64 -0.35 4.26 -23.10
CA PHE A 64 -1.26 4.13 -24.25
C PHE A 64 -1.94 5.44 -24.67
N ARG A 65 -1.83 6.50 -23.88
CA ARG A 65 -2.59 7.72 -24.18
C ARG A 65 -2.05 8.33 -25.47
N ALA A 66 -2.92 8.45 -26.48
CA ALA A 66 -2.60 9.06 -27.77
C ALA A 66 -2.01 10.48 -27.60
N SER A 67 -2.41 11.19 -26.54
CA SER A 67 -1.89 12.52 -26.19
C SER A 67 -0.54 12.52 -25.46
N SER A 68 -0.02 11.36 -25.05
CA SER A 68 1.25 11.23 -24.34
C SER A 68 1.96 9.93 -24.69
N THR A 69 2.42 9.80 -25.93
CA THR A 69 3.35 8.74 -26.33
C THR A 69 4.70 8.99 -25.67
N GLY A 70 4.84 8.55 -24.42
CA GLY A 70 6.02 8.80 -23.62
C GLY A 70 6.09 7.93 -22.39
N GLN A 71 7.21 8.06 -21.69
CA GLN A 71 7.50 7.38 -20.43
C GLN A 71 6.52 7.85 -19.35
N PRO A 72 6.01 6.94 -18.49
CA PRO A 72 5.21 7.34 -17.34
C PRO A 72 5.93 8.35 -16.46
N LYS A 73 5.22 9.41 -16.06
CA LYS A 73 5.76 10.40 -15.11
C LYS A 73 5.73 9.83 -13.68
N LYS A 74 6.82 10.02 -12.91
CA LYS A 74 6.88 9.61 -11.49
C LYS A 74 5.74 10.18 -10.64
N GLU A 75 5.40 11.45 -10.85
CA GLU A 75 4.30 12.12 -10.13
C GLU A 75 2.95 11.45 -10.39
N TYR A 76 2.74 10.93 -11.61
CA TYR A 76 1.52 10.20 -11.94
C TYR A 76 1.46 8.87 -11.19
N LEU A 77 2.58 8.14 -11.10
CA LEU A 77 2.66 6.90 -10.32
C LEU A 77 2.34 7.15 -8.84
N ARG A 78 3.01 8.13 -8.21
CA ARG A 78 2.78 8.54 -6.81
C ARG A 78 1.33 8.89 -6.55
N CYS A 79 0.78 9.78 -7.38
CA CYS A 79 -0.62 10.21 -7.31
C CYS A 79 -1.58 9.01 -7.39
N LYS A 80 -1.36 8.11 -8.35
CA LYS A 80 -2.20 6.94 -8.56
C LYS A 80 -2.17 5.98 -7.37
N LEU A 81 -0.98 5.71 -6.83
CA LEU A 81 -0.78 4.86 -5.67
C LEU A 81 -1.42 5.44 -4.40
N ILE A 82 -1.13 6.71 -4.08
CA ILE A 82 -1.68 7.38 -2.88
C ILE A 82 -3.21 7.45 -2.95
N ARG A 83 -3.77 7.81 -4.11
CA ARG A 83 -5.23 7.82 -4.31
C ARG A 83 -5.84 6.43 -4.16
N GLY A 84 -5.19 5.41 -4.69
CA GLY A 84 -5.60 4.03 -4.57
C GLY A 84 -5.57 3.54 -3.12
N HIS A 85 -4.51 3.85 -2.36
CA HIS A 85 -4.37 3.51 -0.95
C HIS A 85 -5.46 4.18 -0.10
N LYS A 86 -5.64 5.50 -0.24
CA LYS A 86 -6.77 6.23 0.41
C LYS A 86 -8.13 5.61 0.05
N LYS A 87 -8.31 5.16 -1.21
CA LYS A 87 -9.54 4.50 -1.64
C LYS A 87 -9.71 3.12 -1.00
N ALA A 88 -8.65 2.33 -0.87
CA ALA A 88 -8.67 1.03 -0.20
C ALA A 88 -9.07 1.20 1.27
N ASN A 89 -8.48 2.15 1.97
CA ASN A 89 -8.83 2.46 3.37
C ASN A 89 -10.31 2.79 3.54
N ARG A 90 -10.89 3.62 2.66
CA ARG A 90 -12.35 3.90 2.69
C ARG A 90 -13.21 2.69 2.33
N GLN A 91 -12.70 1.77 1.52
CA GLN A 91 -13.41 0.53 1.19
C GLN A 91 -13.41 -0.42 2.39
N ILE A 92 -12.27 -0.57 3.06
CA ILE A 92 -12.14 -1.32 4.31
C ILE A 92 -13.03 -0.74 5.40
N GLU A 93 -13.03 0.59 5.59
CA GLU A 93 -13.89 1.27 6.57
C GLU A 93 -15.38 0.91 6.39
N LYS A 94 -15.81 0.78 5.13
CA LYS A 94 -17.20 0.49 4.76
C LYS A 94 -17.47 -1.01 4.60
N ASN A 95 -16.48 -1.87 4.86
CA ASN A 95 -16.53 -3.31 4.60
C ASN A 95 -16.93 -3.64 3.13
N ILE A 96 -16.46 -2.84 2.17
CA ILE A 96 -16.71 -3.02 0.73
C ILE A 96 -15.53 -3.75 0.10
N ILE A 97 -15.80 -4.87 -0.57
CA ILE A 97 -14.80 -5.57 -1.37
C ILE A 97 -14.77 -4.97 -2.80
N PRO A 98 -13.62 -4.49 -3.28
CA PRO A 98 -13.52 -3.86 -4.60
C PRO A 98 -13.66 -4.87 -5.74
N ILE A 99 -14.73 -4.78 -6.54
CA ILE A 99 -14.89 -5.66 -7.71
C ILE A 99 -14.21 -5.08 -8.96
N LYS A 100 -14.49 -3.81 -9.28
CA LYS A 100 -14.00 -3.14 -10.50
C LYS A 100 -13.29 -1.84 -10.15
N SER A 101 -11.97 -1.89 -9.97
CA SER A 101 -11.14 -0.68 -9.78
C SER A 101 -9.65 -1.00 -9.85
N PHE A 102 -8.81 0.04 -9.69
CA PHE A 102 -7.37 -0.14 -9.42
C PHE A 102 -7.08 -1.06 -8.23
N ASN A 103 -8.01 -1.18 -7.29
CA ASN A 103 -7.91 -2.04 -6.11
C ASN A 103 -8.66 -3.37 -6.28
N SER A 104 -9.02 -3.78 -7.51
CA SER A 104 -9.84 -4.98 -7.76
C SER A 104 -9.34 -6.20 -6.97
N TYR A 105 -10.26 -6.84 -6.27
CA TYR A 105 -10.06 -8.01 -5.43
C TYR A 105 -10.17 -9.27 -6.28
N ASN A 106 -9.18 -10.15 -6.17
CA ASN A 106 -9.20 -11.43 -6.86
C ASN A 106 -9.53 -12.55 -5.86
N TYR A 107 -10.80 -12.99 -5.85
CA TYR A 107 -11.30 -14.06 -4.96
C TYR A 107 -10.68 -15.43 -5.25
N HIS A 108 -10.03 -15.62 -6.39
CA HIS A 108 -9.36 -16.88 -6.74
C HIS A 108 -7.90 -16.91 -6.31
N ASN A 109 -7.35 -15.77 -5.87
CA ASN A 109 -5.97 -15.66 -5.45
C ASN A 109 -5.88 -15.63 -3.90
N PRO A 110 -5.47 -16.73 -3.24
CA PRO A 110 -5.39 -16.79 -1.78
C PRO A 110 -4.41 -15.77 -1.18
N GLN A 111 -3.35 -15.42 -1.91
CA GLN A 111 -2.40 -14.39 -1.48
C GLN A 111 -3.06 -13.00 -1.48
N SER A 112 -3.87 -12.69 -2.51
CA SER A 112 -4.64 -11.44 -2.57
C SER A 112 -5.62 -11.32 -1.39
N ILE A 113 -6.30 -12.42 -1.07
CA ILE A 113 -7.21 -12.51 0.08
C ILE A 113 -6.46 -12.25 1.38
N ALA A 114 -5.33 -12.95 1.61
CA ALA A 114 -4.52 -12.81 2.81
C ALA A 114 -3.99 -11.37 2.99
N LEU A 115 -3.49 -10.76 1.91
CA LEU A 115 -2.97 -9.39 1.94
C LEU A 115 -4.06 -8.35 2.20
N TRP A 116 -5.26 -8.53 1.62
CA TRP A 116 -6.39 -7.64 1.91
C TRP A 116 -6.86 -7.76 3.36
N ASN A 117 -6.88 -8.97 3.91
CA ASN A 117 -7.21 -9.19 5.32
C ASN A 117 -6.15 -8.55 6.22
N LYS A 118 -4.86 -8.67 5.88
CA LYS A 118 -3.79 -8.01 6.62
C LYS A 118 -3.88 -6.50 6.56
N LEU A 119 -4.15 -5.93 5.38
CA LEU A 119 -4.40 -4.51 5.20
C LEU A 119 -5.61 -4.04 6.03
N SER A 120 -6.66 -4.86 6.11
CA SER A 120 -7.86 -4.57 6.91
C SER A 120 -7.58 -4.60 8.41
N GLU A 121 -6.73 -5.52 8.88
CA GLU A 121 -6.25 -5.59 10.26
C GLU A 121 -5.47 -4.33 10.64
N ILE A 122 -4.49 -3.95 9.81
CA ILE A 122 -3.68 -2.73 10.00
C ILE A 122 -4.57 -1.48 10.03
N TYR A 123 -5.55 -1.40 9.12
CA TYR A 123 -6.52 -0.31 9.13
C TYR A 123 -7.29 -0.24 10.46
N LYS A 124 -7.72 -1.37 11.03
CA LYS A 124 -8.42 -1.40 12.32
C LYS A 124 -7.52 -0.94 13.46
N ASN A 125 -6.27 -1.42 13.49
CA ASN A 125 -5.27 -1.06 14.50
C ASN A 125 -4.95 0.44 14.51
N TYR A 126 -4.94 1.07 13.32
CA TYR A 126 -4.59 2.49 13.15
C TYR A 126 -5.75 3.33 12.57
N SER A 127 -6.98 2.96 12.91
CA SER A 127 -8.18 3.49 12.26
C SER A 127 -8.32 5.01 12.36
N PHE A 128 -7.99 5.62 13.50
CA PHE A 128 -8.03 7.08 13.67
C PHE A 128 -7.13 7.79 12.65
N ILE A 129 -5.89 7.31 12.50
CA ILE A 129 -4.86 7.90 11.64
C ILE A 129 -5.23 7.72 10.17
N LEU A 130 -5.55 6.47 9.79
CA LEU A 130 -5.78 6.11 8.40
C LEU A 130 -7.13 6.63 7.88
N LYS A 131 -8.13 6.76 8.76
CA LYS A 131 -9.41 7.40 8.45
C LYS A 131 -9.20 8.87 8.12
N ASP A 132 -8.52 9.61 8.99
CA ASP A 132 -8.25 11.04 8.80
C ASP A 132 -7.44 11.28 7.51
N LEU A 133 -6.36 10.53 7.31
CA LEU A 133 -5.54 10.57 6.10
C LEU A 133 -6.34 10.30 4.81
N SER A 134 -7.38 9.45 4.90
CA SER A 134 -8.19 9.01 3.76
C SER A 134 -9.38 9.93 3.46
N ARG A 135 -9.63 10.94 4.31
CA ARG A 135 -10.64 11.97 4.05
C ARG A 135 -10.32 12.69 2.75
N THR A 136 -11.36 12.96 1.98
CA THR A 136 -11.26 13.65 0.68
C THR A 136 -11.53 15.16 0.84
N GLU A 137 -11.85 15.59 2.06
CA GLU A 137 -12.35 16.93 2.39
C GLU A 137 -11.32 18.05 2.15
N ASN A 138 -10.03 17.72 1.96
CA ASN A 138 -9.00 18.69 1.56
C ASN A 138 -8.69 18.71 0.06
N THR A 139 -9.65 18.38 -0.81
CA THR A 139 -9.50 18.63 -2.27
C THR A 139 -10.38 19.78 -2.74
N ILE A 140 -9.90 21.01 -2.51
CA ILE A 140 -9.85 22.30 -3.27
C ILE A 140 -10.75 22.52 -4.53
N ILE A 141 -11.52 21.55 -5.03
CA ILE A 141 -12.34 21.69 -6.24
C ILE A 141 -13.81 21.94 -5.90
N ALA A 142 -14.32 21.52 -4.74
CA ALA A 142 -15.73 21.68 -4.39
C ALA A 142 -16.12 23.11 -3.98
N SER A 143 -15.18 23.91 -3.47
CA SER A 143 -15.41 25.30 -3.03
C SER A 143 -15.12 26.35 -4.11
N LYS A 144 -15.41 26.05 -5.38
CA LYS A 144 -15.44 27.07 -6.45
C LYS A 144 -16.61 28.06 -6.31
N LYS A 145 -17.45 27.95 -5.29
CA LYS A 145 -18.48 28.94 -4.98
C LYS A 145 -18.25 29.50 -3.58
N LYS A 146 -17.94 30.81 -3.55
CA LYS A 146 -18.02 31.72 -2.39
C LYS A 146 -16.94 31.57 -1.32
N ASN A 147 -15.72 32.04 -1.61
CA ASN A 147 -15.04 33.12 -0.89
C ASN A 147 -13.54 33.09 -1.16
N LYS A 148 -13.04 34.16 -1.76
CA LYS A 148 -11.62 34.40 -2.11
C LYS A 148 -10.78 34.71 -0.85
N LEU A 149 -10.82 33.86 0.19
CA LEU A 149 -9.73 33.89 1.16
C LEU A 149 -8.55 33.14 0.52
N LYS A 150 -7.47 33.87 0.26
CA LYS A 150 -6.17 33.34 -0.18
C LYS A 150 -5.62 32.42 0.91
N THR A 151 -6.12 31.19 1.00
CA THR A 151 -5.42 30.15 1.77
C THR A 151 -4.05 29.95 1.13
N PRO A 152 -2.96 29.90 1.92
CA PRO A 152 -1.61 29.73 1.40
C PRO A 152 -1.60 28.49 0.49
N SER A 153 -0.99 28.66 -0.67
CA SER A 153 -1.02 27.77 -1.83
C SER A 153 -1.10 26.28 -1.48
N LEU A 154 -2.31 25.70 -1.45
CA LEU A 154 -2.41 24.26 -1.46
C LEU A 154 -1.84 23.77 -2.80
N THR A 155 -0.73 23.07 -2.69
CA THR A 155 0.04 22.51 -3.80
C THR A 155 -0.84 21.51 -4.55
N LYS A 156 -1.28 21.88 -5.76
CA LYS A 156 -2.09 21.03 -6.64
C LYS A 156 -1.38 19.76 -7.14
N SER A 157 -0.08 19.64 -6.87
CA SER A 157 0.76 18.53 -7.32
C SER A 157 1.05 17.56 -6.17
N PHE A 158 1.04 16.27 -6.49
CA PHE A 158 1.64 15.21 -5.66
C PHE A 158 3.17 15.35 -5.71
N ASN A 159 3.66 16.53 -5.33
CA ASN A 159 5.06 16.88 -5.28
C ASN A 159 5.74 16.19 -4.09
N ALA A 160 7.06 16.36 -3.98
CA ALA A 160 7.83 15.75 -2.90
C ALA A 160 7.29 16.15 -1.52
N CYS A 161 6.96 17.43 -1.30
CA CYS A 161 6.44 17.93 -0.03
C CYS A 161 5.14 17.21 0.39
N PHE A 162 4.16 17.11 -0.53
CA PHE A 162 2.93 16.36 -0.26
C PHE A 162 3.20 14.88 0.05
N CYS A 163 4.11 14.25 -0.71
CA CYS A 163 4.44 12.84 -0.48
C CYS A 163 5.14 12.63 0.87
N THR A 164 6.06 13.52 1.25
CA THR A 164 6.72 13.49 2.56
C THR A 164 5.70 13.61 3.69
N GLU A 165 4.77 14.58 3.61
CA GLU A 165 3.71 14.74 4.60
C GLU A 165 2.81 13.49 4.68
N TYR A 166 2.42 12.93 3.52
CA TYR A 166 1.60 11.73 3.45
C TYR A 166 2.28 10.52 4.11
N PHE A 167 3.57 10.32 3.85
CA PHE A 167 4.33 9.17 4.35
C PHE A 167 5.04 9.44 5.68
N GLN A 168 4.84 10.59 6.33
CA GLN A 168 5.56 10.99 7.54
C GLN A 168 5.40 9.96 8.68
N ARG A 169 4.21 9.37 8.80
CA ARG A 169 3.83 8.43 9.85
C ARG A 169 4.19 6.99 9.51
N LEU A 170 4.76 6.26 10.46
CA LEU A 170 5.17 4.85 10.29
C LEU A 170 3.97 3.95 9.95
N GLU A 171 2.84 4.16 10.60
CA GLU A 171 1.60 3.40 10.42
C GLU A 171 1.06 3.54 8.99
N VAL A 172 1.30 4.69 8.35
CA VAL A 172 0.93 4.92 6.95
C VAL A 172 1.88 4.17 6.02
N ARG A 173 3.18 4.11 6.33
CA ARG A 173 4.16 3.36 5.55
C ARG A 173 3.92 1.85 5.64
N GLU A 174 3.61 1.33 6.83
CA GLU A 174 3.19 -0.06 7.04
C GLU A 174 1.94 -0.42 6.22
N SER A 175 0.87 0.37 6.37
CA SER A 175 -0.36 0.16 5.59
C SER A 175 -0.10 0.26 4.09
N PHE A 176 0.74 1.21 3.66
CA PHE A 176 1.08 1.38 2.25
C PHE A 176 1.90 0.21 1.69
N TYR A 177 2.83 -0.36 2.46
CA TYR A 177 3.60 -1.53 2.07
C TYR A 177 2.67 -2.71 1.74
N TYR A 178 1.78 -3.08 2.66
CA TYR A 178 0.84 -4.19 2.41
C TYR A 178 -0.16 -3.88 1.31
N TYR A 179 -0.52 -2.61 1.14
CA TYR A 179 -1.31 -2.17 0.00
C TYR A 179 -0.59 -2.42 -1.32
N VAL A 180 0.71 -2.12 -1.42
CA VAL A 180 1.53 -2.39 -2.61
C VAL A 180 1.66 -3.89 -2.84
N GLU A 181 1.99 -4.68 -1.81
CA GLU A 181 1.99 -6.15 -1.89
C GLU A 181 0.65 -6.66 -2.44
N TYR A 182 -0.47 -6.16 -1.92
CA TYR A 182 -1.80 -6.49 -2.42
C TYR A 182 -1.97 -6.15 -3.90
N LEU A 183 -1.50 -4.97 -4.37
CA LEU A 183 -1.60 -4.58 -5.78
C LEU A 183 -0.84 -5.52 -6.72
N PHE A 184 0.25 -6.11 -6.24
CA PHE A 184 1.14 -7.01 -6.97
C PHE A 184 0.91 -8.49 -6.65
N SER A 185 -0.13 -8.83 -5.87
CA SER A 185 -0.48 -10.22 -5.53
C SER A 185 -0.82 -11.08 -6.76
N ASP A 186 -1.33 -10.46 -7.81
CA ASP A 186 -1.53 -11.06 -9.13
C ASP A 186 -0.43 -10.54 -10.06
N PHE A 187 0.72 -11.22 -10.03
CA PHE A 187 1.97 -10.76 -10.66
C PHE A 187 2.03 -11.05 -12.16
N GLU A 188 0.89 -10.96 -12.84
CA GLU A 188 0.77 -11.14 -14.28
C GLU A 188 0.95 -9.81 -15.02
N PRO A 189 1.90 -9.67 -15.97
CA PRO A 189 2.17 -8.41 -16.65
C PRO A 189 0.95 -7.82 -17.34
N ASN A 190 0.05 -8.66 -17.89
CA ASN A 190 -1.23 -8.23 -18.46
C ASN A 190 -2.15 -7.57 -17.43
N VAL A 191 -2.17 -8.08 -16.21
CA VAL A 191 -2.95 -7.51 -15.10
C VAL A 191 -2.31 -6.19 -14.67
N LEU A 192 -1.00 -6.17 -14.45
CA LEU A 192 -0.26 -4.98 -14.02
C LEU A 192 -0.32 -3.85 -15.06
N CYS A 193 -0.17 -4.15 -16.36
CA CYS A 193 -0.28 -3.17 -17.44
C CYS A 193 -1.65 -2.47 -17.41
N ARG A 194 -2.75 -3.23 -17.28
CA ARG A 194 -4.11 -2.69 -17.16
C ARG A 194 -4.28 -1.85 -15.89
N LYS A 195 -3.78 -2.36 -14.76
CA LYS A 195 -3.90 -1.74 -13.44
C LYS A 195 -3.19 -0.39 -13.40
N PHE A 196 -1.94 -0.33 -13.86
CA PHE A 196 -1.12 0.89 -13.87
C PHE A 196 -1.36 1.77 -15.10
N ASN A 197 -1.99 1.24 -16.15
CA ASN A 197 -2.14 1.89 -17.46
C ASN A 197 -0.78 2.21 -18.11
N PHE A 198 0.15 1.28 -17.95
CA PHE A 198 1.49 1.28 -18.54
C PHE A 198 1.64 0.03 -19.41
N ASN A 199 2.63 0.04 -20.30
CA ASN A 199 3.07 -1.15 -21.02
C ASN A 199 4.55 -1.39 -20.74
N CYS A 200 4.90 -2.64 -20.44
CA CYS A 200 6.28 -3.07 -20.26
C CYS A 200 6.97 -3.47 -21.58
N CYS A 201 6.20 -3.79 -22.64
CA CYS A 201 6.70 -4.19 -23.96
C CYS A 201 5.64 -3.98 -25.06
N LYS A 202 6.08 -3.91 -26.32
CA LYS A 202 5.21 -3.79 -27.53
C LYS A 202 4.53 -5.08 -27.96
N SER A 203 5.03 -6.22 -27.49
CA SER A 203 4.48 -7.54 -27.79
C SER A 203 3.20 -7.79 -27.00
N GLN A 204 2.25 -8.54 -27.57
CA GLN A 204 1.10 -9.10 -26.85
C GLN A 204 1.50 -10.28 -25.95
N LYS A 205 2.60 -10.98 -26.29
CA LYS A 205 3.18 -12.05 -25.48
C LYS A 205 4.28 -11.48 -24.60
N HIS A 206 4.09 -11.56 -23.30
CA HIS A 206 5.08 -11.16 -22.31
C HIS A 206 6.14 -12.25 -22.11
N ASN A 207 7.36 -11.82 -21.82
CA ASN A 207 8.51 -12.67 -21.50
C ASN A 207 9.08 -12.31 -20.12
N GLU A 208 10.09 -13.03 -19.66
CA GLU A 208 10.74 -12.85 -18.34
C GLU A 208 11.17 -11.40 -18.07
N ILE A 209 11.70 -10.70 -19.08
CA ILE A 209 12.08 -9.28 -18.99
C ILE A 209 10.90 -8.39 -18.56
N CYS A 210 9.67 -8.73 -18.95
CA CYS A 210 8.48 -7.99 -18.50
C CYS A 210 8.24 -8.13 -17.00
N TYR A 211 8.45 -9.33 -16.46
CA TYR A 211 8.32 -9.62 -15.02
C TYR A 211 9.40 -8.89 -14.23
N GLU A 212 10.66 -8.95 -14.67
CA GLU A 212 11.76 -8.23 -14.03
C GLU A 212 11.51 -6.72 -13.96
N LYS A 213 11.00 -6.12 -15.05
CA LYS A 213 10.63 -4.70 -15.05
C LYS A 213 9.57 -4.38 -14.00
N TRP A 214 8.54 -5.22 -13.87
CA TRP A 214 7.50 -5.03 -12.87
C TRP A 214 8.00 -5.24 -11.44
N GLU A 215 8.94 -6.17 -11.24
CA GLU A 215 9.56 -6.41 -9.93
C GLU A 215 10.38 -5.19 -9.51
N LYS A 216 11.16 -4.60 -10.43
CA LYS A 216 11.87 -3.33 -10.18
C LYS A 216 10.90 -2.19 -9.82
N VAL A 217 9.73 -2.12 -10.46
CA VAL A 217 8.70 -1.13 -10.10
C VAL A 217 8.16 -1.39 -8.69
N LYS A 218 7.89 -2.64 -8.33
CA LYS A 218 7.44 -3.01 -6.98
C LYS A 218 8.47 -2.62 -5.92
N GLN A 219 9.72 -2.97 -6.13
CA GLN A 219 10.85 -2.62 -5.24
C GLN A 219 11.03 -1.11 -5.11
N TYR A 220 10.97 -0.39 -6.23
CA TYR A 220 11.01 1.07 -6.23
C TYR A 220 9.90 1.67 -5.36
N ILE A 221 8.65 1.21 -5.53
CA ILE A 221 7.50 1.75 -4.81
C ILE A 221 7.62 1.50 -3.30
N ASN A 222 8.04 0.30 -2.90
CA ASN A 222 8.17 -0.06 -1.48
C ASN A 222 9.37 0.62 -0.81
N ASN A 223 10.48 0.79 -1.52
CA ASN A 223 11.76 1.18 -0.93
C ASN A 223 12.21 2.56 -1.41
N GLU A 224 12.66 2.64 -2.67
CA GLU A 224 13.34 3.82 -3.22
C GLU A 224 12.47 5.07 -3.16
N MET A 225 11.18 4.95 -3.49
CA MET A 225 10.23 6.06 -3.44
C MET A 225 10.13 6.69 -2.05
N ILE A 226 10.27 5.91 -0.98
CA ILE A 226 10.23 6.39 0.40
C ILE A 226 11.59 7.00 0.80
N LEU A 227 12.69 6.35 0.41
CA LEU A 227 14.05 6.86 0.64
C LEU A 227 14.29 8.23 -0.02
N GLU A 228 13.74 8.44 -1.22
CA GLU A 228 13.80 9.75 -1.90
C GLU A 228 13.16 10.89 -1.10
N LEU A 229 12.17 10.57 -0.27
CA LEU A 229 11.50 11.52 0.60
C LEU A 229 12.26 11.76 1.91
N LYS A 230 13.45 11.15 2.05
CA LYS A 230 14.29 11.13 3.25
C LYS A 230 13.56 10.48 4.44
N LEU A 231 12.79 9.45 4.17
CA LEU A 231 12.07 8.64 5.14
C LEU A 231 12.57 7.20 5.10
N GLU A 232 12.43 6.48 6.20
CA GLU A 232 12.77 5.07 6.29
C GLU A 232 11.59 4.21 5.78
N PRO A 233 11.79 3.32 4.79
CA PRO A 233 10.79 2.36 4.37
C PRO A 233 10.38 1.45 5.53
N TRP A 234 9.11 1.06 5.57
CA TRP A 234 8.66 0.04 6.50
C TRP A 234 8.86 -1.33 5.88
N PHE A 235 9.40 -2.27 6.65
CA PHE A 235 9.50 -3.67 6.29
C PHE A 235 8.76 -4.49 7.34
N PRO A 236 8.14 -5.62 6.96
CA PRO A 236 7.70 -6.59 7.95
C PRO A 236 8.91 -6.97 8.78
N ASN A 237 8.87 -6.69 10.08
CA ASN A 237 9.94 -7.11 10.99
C ASN A 237 10.17 -8.62 10.76
N CYS A 238 11.31 -8.98 10.15
CA CYS A 238 11.79 -10.36 10.18
C CYS A 238 12.11 -10.82 11.62
N GLU A 239 12.09 -9.90 12.58
CA GLU A 239 12.43 -10.06 14.00
C GLU A 239 11.34 -10.74 14.85
N LYS A 240 10.69 -11.79 14.36
CA LYS A 240 9.96 -12.74 15.23
C LYS A 240 10.31 -14.20 14.96
N ILE A 241 11.53 -14.47 14.51
CA ILE A 241 12.12 -15.82 14.54
C ILE A 241 13.37 -15.87 15.47
N LEU A 242 13.71 -14.76 16.13
CA LEU A 242 14.75 -14.69 17.17
C LEU A 242 14.07 -13.99 18.36
N ASP A 243 13.29 -14.65 19.21
CA ASP A 243 13.68 -15.77 20.06
C ASP A 243 12.61 -16.88 20.03
N GLU A 244 12.79 -17.91 19.20
CA GLU A 244 12.53 -19.23 19.78
C GLU A 244 13.57 -19.37 20.90
N PRO A 245 13.18 -19.65 22.15
CA PRO A 245 14.17 -20.06 23.14
C PRO A 245 14.93 -21.19 22.50
N ARG A 246 16.23 -20.99 22.33
CA ARG A 246 17.17 -22.01 21.90
C ARG A 246 16.94 -23.18 22.84
N ILE A 247 16.13 -24.16 22.42
CA ILE A 247 16.02 -25.47 23.06
C ILE A 247 17.31 -26.21 22.69
N GLU A 248 18.44 -25.62 23.08
CA GLU A 248 19.63 -26.39 23.34
C GLU A 248 19.43 -26.90 24.76
N GLU A 249 19.20 -28.22 24.86
CA GLU A 249 19.12 -29.01 26.10
C GLU A 249 17.74 -29.18 26.76
N ALA A 250 16.65 -29.26 25.99
CA ALA A 250 15.62 -30.24 26.36
C ALA A 250 16.06 -31.61 25.83
N GLU A 251 16.89 -32.27 26.61
CA GLU A 251 17.17 -33.70 26.45
C GLU A 251 15.86 -34.46 26.16
N LYS A 252 15.94 -35.33 25.15
CA LYS A 252 15.09 -36.51 24.91
C LYS A 252 14.30 -37.00 26.13
N LYS A 253 13.18 -36.35 26.45
CA LYS A 253 12.05 -37.00 27.09
C LYS A 253 10.95 -37.02 26.05
N SER A 254 10.84 -38.18 25.39
CA SER A 254 9.61 -38.58 24.72
C SER A 254 8.46 -38.20 25.64
N PRO A 255 7.44 -37.44 25.18
CA PRO A 255 6.29 -37.15 26.01
C PRO A 255 5.69 -38.48 26.45
N GLU A 256 5.92 -38.83 27.71
CA GLU A 256 5.40 -40.05 28.32
C GLU A 256 3.92 -39.78 28.56
N LEU A 257 3.10 -40.24 27.62
CA LEU A 257 1.65 -40.13 27.66
C LEU A 257 1.13 -41.00 28.81
N TYR A 258 0.97 -40.41 30.00
CA TYR A 258 0.31 -41.06 31.12
C TYR A 258 -1.20 -41.13 30.84
N LEU A 259 -1.68 -42.34 30.56
CA LEU A 259 -3.11 -42.63 30.52
C LEU A 259 -3.61 -42.77 31.96
N ASP A 260 -4.31 -41.75 32.45
CA ASP A 260 -4.98 -41.81 33.75
C ASP A 260 -6.24 -42.71 33.65
N PHE A 261 -6.27 -43.77 34.44
CA PHE A 261 -7.37 -44.75 34.51
C PHE A 261 -8.67 -44.18 35.09
N ASN A 262 -8.66 -42.95 35.60
CA ASN A 262 -9.88 -42.25 36.03
C ASN A 262 -10.54 -41.44 34.91
N GLN A 263 -9.96 -41.38 33.70
CA GLN A 263 -10.57 -40.63 32.61
C GLN A 263 -11.85 -41.29 32.07
N PRO A 264 -12.88 -40.50 31.71
CA PRO A 264 -14.09 -40.97 31.07
C PRO A 264 -13.83 -41.81 29.81
N SER A 265 -14.66 -42.81 29.56
CA SER A 265 -14.48 -43.79 28.48
C SER A 265 -14.39 -43.18 27.07
N TRP A 266 -14.99 -42.01 26.85
CA TRP A 266 -14.94 -41.31 25.56
C TRP A 266 -13.56 -40.71 25.27
N ILE A 267 -12.82 -40.27 26.30
CA ILE A 267 -11.46 -39.74 26.15
C ILE A 267 -10.50 -40.87 25.76
N ARG A 268 -10.65 -42.06 26.35
CA ARG A 268 -9.84 -43.24 26.01
C ARG A 268 -10.01 -43.65 24.54
N LYS A 269 -11.24 -43.59 24.01
CA LYS A 269 -11.51 -43.90 22.59
C LYS A 269 -10.78 -42.96 21.62
N ILE A 270 -10.64 -41.69 21.98
CA ILE A 270 -9.91 -40.70 21.15
C ILE A 270 -8.41 -41.03 21.13
N TYR A 271 -7.83 -41.45 22.25
CA TYR A 271 -6.41 -41.82 22.30
C TYR A 271 -6.12 -43.12 21.54
N VAL A 272 -6.98 -44.14 21.65
CA VAL A 272 -6.82 -45.41 20.91
C VAL A 272 -6.86 -45.18 19.40
N GLN A 273 -7.80 -44.36 18.90
CA GLN A 273 -7.87 -44.04 17.47
C GLN A 273 -6.65 -43.26 16.96
N LYS A 274 -6.04 -42.42 17.81
CA LYS A 274 -4.81 -41.70 17.44
C LYS A 274 -3.58 -42.61 17.40
N ILE A 275 -3.53 -43.65 18.22
CA ILE A 275 -2.41 -44.61 18.26
C ILE A 275 -2.42 -45.50 17.00
N GLU A 276 -3.60 -45.87 16.48
CA GLU A 276 -3.74 -46.66 15.24
C GLU A 276 -3.23 -45.95 13.98
N LEU A 277 -3.05 -44.62 14.04
CA LEU A 277 -2.53 -43.80 12.93
C LEU A 277 -1.01 -43.61 12.97
N ILE A 278 -0.34 -44.11 14.02
CA ILE A 278 1.11 -44.03 14.17
C ILE A 278 1.74 -45.27 13.50
N ASN A 279 2.79 -45.06 12.71
CA ASN A 279 3.48 -46.16 12.01
C ASN A 279 3.91 -47.25 13.01
N PRO A 280 3.72 -48.55 12.70
CA PRO A 280 4.00 -49.66 13.62
C PRO A 280 5.45 -49.68 14.16
N SER A 281 6.38 -49.10 13.41
CA SER A 281 7.80 -48.96 13.78
C SER A 281 8.04 -48.01 14.96
N ASP A 282 7.10 -47.11 15.27
CA ASP A 282 7.24 -46.10 16.33
C ASP A 282 6.56 -46.51 17.66
N ILE A 283 5.88 -47.66 17.68
CA ILE A 283 5.09 -48.15 18.82
C ILE A 283 5.98 -48.64 19.99
N PHE A 284 7.24 -49.00 19.74
CA PHE A 284 8.15 -49.58 20.74
C PHE A 284 8.56 -48.65 21.91
N LYS A 285 8.05 -47.41 21.96
CA LYS A 285 8.34 -46.45 23.05
C LYS A 285 7.18 -46.20 24.02
N VAL A 286 6.06 -46.92 23.90
CA VAL A 286 4.94 -46.77 24.84
C VAL A 286 5.11 -47.73 26.02
N ASN A 287 5.62 -47.23 27.14
CA ASN A 287 5.68 -47.98 28.40
C ASN A 287 4.28 -48.07 29.02
N ILE A 288 3.68 -49.26 29.00
CA ILE A 288 2.44 -49.55 29.75
C ILE A 288 2.85 -50.01 31.15
N ILE A 289 2.78 -49.12 32.13
CA ILE A 289 2.97 -49.48 33.54
C ILE A 289 1.70 -50.20 34.01
N ARG A 290 1.81 -51.51 34.23
CA ARG A 290 0.77 -52.30 34.92
C ARG A 290 1.07 -52.29 36.41
N ASP A 291 0.47 -51.35 37.13
CA ASP A 291 0.41 -51.46 38.58
C ASP A 291 -0.63 -52.53 38.96
N LEU A 292 -0.13 -53.73 39.27
CA LEU A 292 -0.87 -54.77 39.97
C LEU A 292 -0.87 -54.42 41.47
N LYS A 293 -2.02 -53.99 41.98
CA LYS A 293 -2.35 -54.14 43.41
C LYS A 293 -3.52 -55.10 43.54
N VAL A 294 -3.24 -56.21 44.22
CA VAL A 294 -4.22 -57.11 44.87
C VAL A 294 -4.74 -56.42 46.11
#